data_AF-A0A182JMD9-F1
#
_entry.id   AF-A0A182JMD9-F1
#
_cell.length_a   1.000
_cell.length_b   1.000
_cell.length_c   1.000
_cell.angle_alpha   90.00
_cell.angle_beta   90.00
_cell.angle_gamma   90.00
#
_symmetry.space_group_name_H-M   'P 1'
#
loop_
_entity.id
_entity.type
_entity.pdbx_description
1 polymer ?
#
loop_
_entity_poly.entity_id
_entity_poly.type
_entity_poly.pdbx_seq_one_letter_code
_entity_poly.pdbx_strand_id
1 'polypeptide(L)'
;MDADSLRCLLSGEYGLVEEALIKFNKQNSQVFNFLHFTSTGQWVLIWNKLFAYLADAGMPHRVACLMAIKVLSRDKTYLNDTVTVEQLDTLLQLAGIGAPDACEATQEVQVEALKCLSNMIFQSTKCQEMCLGNASTEGIIRRVKMYKEAPYGYDIKYFDMKLLFLLTAINCDIRAKVRDQLHGRVYLVETLYLFMSQAATFKEFSDKDLDLINEVLKVLFNLTVYTSDNLVPEEEEATQFHRLVSVLHDLFFYRTLNRDKIVSLHSNIVNLLTSVPVSCYVELVTPLNAKCDSPLGQGDDAMTIVPFEGKNMYVLQLLVEFLRKNFQKAEKKSDQYELLSPILTVLIKAIRADAINRRYVRSVILPPLRDVRDRPEIGKELRNYLCSVLTSPCTQIADLSAELLFVLCKENVGRMIKYTGYGNAAGLFANRGLLGGRTAKGSEQYSSDSEDSDTEEYKQLQHAINPVLGCYEPPKANPLEGMSDEQKEYEAMELVKLMDKLQRQGLIQPCKIGEDGRPQAVEHIMELQEEIPEQQRDHKRKT
;
A
#
# COMPACT_ATOMS: atom_id res chain seq x y z
N MET A 1 -28.88 -11.58 31.62
CA MET A 1 -30.32 -11.85 31.40
C MET A 1 -30.84 -12.62 32.60
N ASP A 2 -31.97 -12.21 33.16
CA ASP A 2 -32.67 -12.94 34.23
C ASP A 2 -33.43 -14.16 33.67
N ALA A 3 -33.65 -15.16 34.52
CA ALA A 3 -34.25 -16.43 34.13
C ALA A 3 -35.64 -16.28 33.48
N ASP A 4 -36.42 -15.30 33.92
CA ASP A 4 -37.75 -15.02 33.39
C ASP A 4 -37.70 -14.51 31.93
N SER A 5 -36.75 -13.63 31.61
CA SER A 5 -36.59 -13.14 30.23
C SER A 5 -36.05 -14.21 29.29
N LEU A 6 -35.22 -15.14 29.78
CA LEU A 6 -34.81 -16.30 29.02
C LEU A 6 -35.99 -17.25 28.76
N ARG A 7 -36.85 -17.47 29.77
CA ARG A 7 -38.05 -18.29 29.61
C ARG A 7 -39.03 -17.68 28.59
N CYS A 8 -39.25 -16.36 28.64
CA CYS A 8 -40.07 -15.66 27.65
C CYS A 8 -39.49 -15.76 26.24
N LEU A 9 -38.16 -15.67 26.09
CA LEU A 9 -37.51 -15.82 24.80
C LEU A 9 -37.64 -17.24 24.22
N LEU A 10 -37.76 -18.26 25.07
CA LEU A 10 -37.87 -19.66 24.65
C LEU A 10 -39.33 -20.15 24.52
N SER A 11 -40.32 -19.38 24.99
CA SER A 11 -41.72 -19.81 25.15
C SER A 11 -42.44 -20.09 23.83
N GLY A 12 -42.08 -19.40 22.75
CA GLY A 12 -42.78 -19.48 21.46
C GLY A 12 -43.92 -18.46 21.28
N GLU A 13 -44.26 -17.66 22.30
CA GLU A 13 -45.33 -16.68 22.23
C GLU A 13 -44.83 -15.31 21.76
N TYR A 14 -45.24 -14.86 20.57
CA TYR A 14 -44.66 -13.66 19.93
C TYR A 14 -44.75 -12.38 20.76
N GLY A 15 -45.86 -12.17 21.48
CA GLY A 15 -46.01 -11.00 22.35
C GLY A 15 -45.03 -10.96 23.53
N LEU A 16 -44.70 -12.11 24.14
CA LEU A 16 -43.73 -12.19 25.23
C LEU A 16 -42.28 -12.16 24.73
N VAL A 17 -42.07 -12.59 23.48
CA VAL A 17 -40.75 -12.64 22.84
C VAL A 17 -40.23 -11.25 22.51
N GLU A 18 -41.09 -10.31 22.12
CA GLU A 18 -40.68 -8.94 21.78
C GLU A 18 -39.95 -8.24 22.95
N GLU A 19 -40.60 -8.18 24.11
CA GLU A 19 -40.02 -7.53 25.29
C GLU A 19 -38.72 -8.21 25.74
N ALA A 20 -38.68 -9.55 25.67
CA ALA A 20 -37.50 -10.34 25.99
C ALA A 20 -36.33 -10.04 25.04
N LEU A 21 -36.58 -9.94 23.74
CA LEU A 21 -35.58 -9.59 22.73
C LEU A 21 -35.06 -8.16 22.91
N ILE A 22 -35.95 -7.19 23.16
CA ILE A 22 -35.55 -5.79 23.40
C ILE A 22 -34.64 -5.71 24.63
N LYS A 23 -35.02 -6.36 25.72
CA LYS A 23 -34.22 -6.41 26.96
C LYS A 23 -32.89 -7.11 26.72
N PHE A 24 -32.88 -8.24 26.00
CA PHE A 24 -31.66 -8.97 25.63
C PHE A 24 -30.69 -8.07 24.85
N ASN A 25 -31.17 -7.46 23.77
CA ASN A 25 -30.36 -6.64 22.88
C ASN A 25 -29.79 -5.42 23.61
N LYS A 26 -30.59 -4.77 24.47
CA LYS A 26 -30.13 -3.63 25.26
C LYS A 26 -29.02 -4.03 26.25
N GLN A 27 -29.23 -5.10 27.01
CA GLN A 27 -28.26 -5.57 28.02
C GLN A 27 -26.95 -6.04 27.41
N ASN A 28 -26.98 -6.63 26.22
CA ASN A 28 -25.82 -7.28 25.61
C ASN A 28 -25.21 -6.49 24.44
N SER A 29 -25.69 -5.27 24.16
CA SER A 29 -25.26 -4.47 23.00
C SER A 29 -23.75 -4.21 22.91
N GLN A 30 -23.04 -4.17 24.04
CA GLN A 30 -21.58 -3.95 24.14
C GLN A 30 -20.83 -5.18 24.65
N VAL A 31 -21.48 -6.35 24.72
CA VAL A 31 -20.86 -7.59 25.16
C VAL A 31 -20.20 -8.28 23.96
N PHE A 32 -18.99 -8.78 24.17
CA PHE A 32 -18.17 -9.49 23.16
C PHE A 32 -17.80 -10.92 23.58
N ASN A 33 -17.98 -11.28 24.85
CA ASN A 33 -17.76 -12.61 25.37
C ASN A 33 -18.97 -13.01 26.23
N PHE A 34 -19.57 -14.15 25.92
CA PHE A 34 -20.81 -14.63 26.53
C PHE A 34 -20.53 -15.78 27.49
N LEU A 35 -19.44 -15.72 28.27
CA LEU A 35 -18.96 -16.76 29.19
C LEU A 35 -20.07 -17.40 30.05
N HIS A 36 -21.01 -16.57 30.53
CA HIS A 36 -22.15 -17.05 31.31
C HIS A 36 -23.10 -17.95 30.50
N PHE A 37 -23.44 -17.56 29.27
CA PHE A 37 -24.29 -18.36 28.40
C PHE A 37 -23.56 -19.56 27.80
N THR A 38 -22.25 -19.45 27.59
CA THR A 38 -21.46 -20.54 27.03
C THR A 38 -21.18 -21.63 28.07
N SER A 39 -20.86 -21.25 29.31
CA SER A 39 -20.67 -22.21 30.42
C SER A 39 -21.95 -22.95 30.83
N THR A 40 -23.12 -22.34 30.63
CA THR A 40 -24.42 -22.92 31.00
C THR A 40 -25.10 -23.67 29.85
N GLY A 41 -24.52 -23.69 28.64
CA GLY A 41 -25.15 -24.27 27.44
C GLY A 41 -26.33 -23.46 26.88
N GLN A 42 -26.68 -22.33 27.51
CA GLN A 42 -27.80 -21.49 27.09
C GLN A 42 -27.56 -20.81 25.74
N TRP A 43 -26.30 -20.57 25.37
CA TRP A 43 -25.95 -19.94 24.09
C TRP A 43 -26.55 -20.70 22.90
N VAL A 44 -26.38 -22.02 22.85
CA VAL A 44 -26.86 -22.88 21.74
C VAL A 44 -28.39 -22.92 21.69
N LEU A 45 -29.03 -22.96 22.87
CA LEU A 45 -30.50 -22.96 22.97
C LEU A 45 -31.10 -21.66 22.43
N ILE A 46 -30.54 -20.52 22.85
CA ILE A 46 -30.98 -19.20 22.38
C ILE A 46 -30.73 -19.08 20.88
N TRP A 47 -29.53 -19.44 20.41
CA TRP A 47 -29.16 -19.39 18.99
C TRP A 47 -30.17 -20.14 18.12
N ASN A 48 -30.39 -21.43 18.40
CA ASN A 48 -31.31 -22.26 17.61
C ASN A 48 -32.75 -21.76 17.67
N LYS A 49 -33.19 -21.24 18.82
CA LYS A 49 -34.54 -20.68 18.95
C LYS A 49 -34.72 -19.40 18.11
N LEU A 50 -33.71 -18.53 18.07
CA LEU A 50 -33.74 -17.32 17.23
C LEU A 50 -33.84 -17.68 15.75
N PHE A 51 -33.11 -18.69 15.29
CA PHE A 51 -33.23 -19.18 13.90
C PHE A 51 -34.58 -19.83 13.61
N ALA A 52 -35.16 -20.56 14.57
CA ALA A 52 -36.52 -21.09 14.43
C ALA A 52 -37.55 -19.94 14.28
N TYR A 53 -37.39 -18.83 14.99
CA TYR A 53 -38.23 -17.64 14.79
C TYR A 53 -38.01 -16.98 13.42
N LEU A 54 -36.78 -16.93 12.93
CA LEU A 54 -36.50 -16.37 11.60
C LEU A 54 -37.04 -17.23 10.46
N ALA A 55 -37.09 -18.56 10.65
CA ALA A 55 -37.66 -19.48 9.68
C ALA A 55 -39.19 -19.32 9.55
N ASP A 56 -39.87 -18.75 10.54
CA ASP A 56 -41.29 -18.44 10.41
C ASP A 56 -41.54 -17.19 9.54
N ALA A 57 -42.29 -17.40 8.46
CA ALA A 57 -42.80 -16.35 7.58
C ALA A 57 -43.57 -15.26 8.36
N GLY A 58 -44.31 -15.67 9.40
CA GLY A 58 -45.20 -14.82 10.19
C GLY A 58 -44.55 -14.08 11.36
N MET A 59 -43.25 -14.24 11.61
CA MET A 59 -42.58 -13.63 12.76
C MET A 59 -42.51 -12.10 12.62
N PRO A 60 -43.21 -11.31 13.47
CA PRO A 60 -43.24 -9.86 13.32
C PRO A 60 -41.96 -9.16 13.78
N HIS A 61 -41.21 -9.76 14.72
CA HIS A 61 -40.03 -9.13 15.35
C HIS A 61 -38.69 -9.60 14.76
N ARG A 62 -38.63 -9.85 13.45
CA ARG A 62 -37.42 -10.34 12.75
C ARG A 62 -36.18 -9.49 13.00
N VAL A 63 -36.33 -8.16 13.01
CA VAL A 63 -35.21 -7.23 13.27
C VAL A 63 -34.63 -7.47 14.67
N ALA A 64 -35.48 -7.62 15.69
CA ALA A 64 -35.04 -7.86 17.06
C ALA A 64 -34.34 -9.23 17.21
N CYS A 65 -34.81 -10.26 16.50
CA CYS A 65 -34.14 -11.57 16.42
C CYS A 65 -32.75 -11.45 15.77
N LEU A 66 -32.65 -10.76 14.64
CA LEU A 66 -31.38 -10.55 13.94
C LEU A 66 -30.39 -9.75 14.79
N MET A 67 -30.84 -8.71 15.50
CA MET A 67 -30.00 -7.99 16.46
C MET A 67 -29.45 -8.91 17.55
N ALA A 68 -30.25 -9.85 18.05
CA ALA A 68 -29.83 -10.82 19.06
C ALA A 68 -28.80 -11.80 18.49
N ILE A 69 -29.02 -12.30 17.27
CA ILE A 69 -28.06 -13.15 16.54
C ILE A 69 -26.75 -12.41 16.31
N LYS A 70 -26.79 -11.15 15.84
CA LYS A 70 -25.60 -10.31 15.62
C LYS A 70 -24.77 -10.15 16.90
N VAL A 71 -25.44 -9.99 18.03
CA VAL A 71 -24.79 -9.84 19.35
C VAL A 71 -24.15 -11.16 19.77
N LEU A 72 -24.86 -12.29 19.64
CA LEU A 72 -24.35 -13.62 19.96
C LEU A 72 -23.18 -14.05 19.04
N SER A 73 -23.22 -13.67 17.76
CA SER A 73 -22.21 -14.05 16.76
C SER A 73 -20.87 -13.36 16.92
N ARG A 74 -20.73 -12.43 17.89
CA ARG A 74 -19.44 -11.83 18.27
C ARG A 74 -18.55 -12.81 19.03
N ASP A 75 -19.14 -13.81 19.68
CA ASP A 75 -18.43 -14.82 20.44
C ASP A 75 -18.23 -16.08 19.61
N LYS A 76 -16.96 -16.37 19.31
CA LYS A 76 -16.55 -17.50 18.48
C LYS A 76 -16.65 -18.87 19.18
N THR A 77 -16.87 -18.91 20.50
CA THR A 77 -16.71 -20.12 21.33
C THR A 77 -17.48 -21.34 20.82
N TYR A 78 -18.75 -21.19 20.45
CA TYR A 78 -19.59 -22.30 19.92
C TYR A 78 -20.07 -22.08 18.49
N LEU A 79 -19.60 -21.01 17.83
CA LEU A 79 -20.14 -20.60 16.53
C LEU A 79 -19.83 -21.65 15.45
N ASN A 80 -18.60 -22.16 15.41
CA ASN A 80 -18.21 -23.22 14.47
C ASN A 80 -19.02 -24.53 14.70
N ASP A 81 -19.29 -24.89 15.95
CA ASP A 81 -19.97 -26.16 16.25
C ASP A 81 -21.48 -26.06 15.99
N THR A 82 -22.08 -24.89 16.17
CA THR A 82 -23.53 -24.72 16.14
C THR A 82 -24.08 -24.34 14.78
N VAL A 83 -23.37 -23.51 14.00
CA VAL A 83 -23.90 -22.97 12.74
C VAL A 83 -24.14 -24.09 11.72
N THR A 84 -25.31 -24.07 11.09
CA THR A 84 -25.68 -24.98 10.00
C THR A 84 -25.79 -24.25 8.66
N VAL A 85 -25.78 -25.01 7.56
CA VAL A 85 -25.98 -24.46 6.20
C VAL A 85 -27.34 -23.77 6.10
N GLU A 86 -28.40 -24.41 6.61
CA GLU A 86 -29.78 -23.86 6.59
C GLU A 86 -29.89 -22.52 7.33
N GLN A 87 -29.20 -22.38 8.47
CA GLN A 87 -29.17 -21.12 9.22
C GLN A 87 -28.46 -20.02 8.42
N LEU A 88 -27.34 -20.34 7.79
CA LEU A 88 -26.62 -19.40 6.94
C LEU A 88 -27.47 -18.99 5.73
N ASP A 89 -28.10 -19.94 5.05
CA ASP A 89 -28.96 -19.69 3.89
C ASP A 89 -30.20 -18.88 4.27
N THR A 90 -30.78 -19.11 5.46
CA THR A 90 -31.87 -18.27 5.99
C THR A 90 -31.44 -16.80 6.09
N LEU A 91 -30.22 -16.53 6.59
CA LEU A 91 -29.69 -15.17 6.63
C LEU A 91 -29.43 -14.61 5.23
N LEU A 92 -28.93 -15.40 4.28
CA LEU A 92 -28.74 -14.97 2.90
C LEU A 92 -30.08 -14.58 2.24
N GLN A 93 -31.14 -15.36 2.49
CA GLN A 93 -32.48 -15.07 2.00
C GLN A 93 -33.04 -13.78 2.61
N LEU A 94 -32.96 -13.62 3.93
CA LEU A 94 -33.38 -12.40 4.62
C LEU A 94 -32.56 -11.18 4.20
N ALA A 95 -31.28 -11.37 3.89
CA ALA A 95 -30.39 -10.34 3.37
C ALA A 95 -30.67 -10.00 1.90
N GLY A 96 -31.48 -10.79 1.18
CA GLY A 96 -31.79 -10.64 -0.24
C GLY A 96 -30.63 -10.98 -1.19
N ILE A 97 -29.65 -11.75 -0.71
CA ILE A 97 -28.49 -12.23 -1.48
C ILE A 97 -28.45 -13.77 -1.57
N GLY A 98 -29.53 -14.45 -1.14
CA GLY A 98 -29.71 -15.88 -1.31
C GLY A 98 -30.13 -16.27 -2.73
N ALA A 99 -30.45 -17.55 -2.89
CA ALA A 99 -31.04 -18.09 -4.11
C ALA A 99 -32.29 -17.27 -4.52
N PRO A 100 -32.60 -17.13 -5.83
CA PRO A 100 -33.62 -16.22 -6.39
C PRO A 100 -35.09 -16.44 -5.96
N ASP A 101 -35.34 -17.18 -4.88
CA ASP A 101 -36.68 -17.36 -4.33
C ASP A 101 -37.06 -16.14 -3.49
N ALA A 102 -38.18 -15.50 -3.85
CA ALA A 102 -38.57 -14.20 -3.32
C ALA A 102 -38.95 -14.25 -1.83
N CYS A 103 -37.98 -13.99 -0.95
CA CYS A 103 -38.28 -13.50 0.40
C CYS A 103 -38.41 -11.98 0.35
N GLU A 104 -39.64 -11.45 0.40
CA GLU A 104 -39.89 -10.02 0.57
C GLU A 104 -39.51 -9.61 2.00
N ALA A 105 -38.25 -9.22 2.19
CA ALA A 105 -37.74 -8.66 3.44
C ALA A 105 -37.69 -7.12 3.35
N THR A 106 -38.02 -6.45 4.45
CA THR A 106 -37.85 -4.99 4.55
C THR A 106 -36.38 -4.61 4.52
N GLN A 107 -36.07 -3.36 4.16
CA GLN A 107 -34.70 -2.86 4.12
C GLN A 107 -33.98 -3.02 5.48
N GLU A 108 -34.69 -2.82 6.59
CA GLU A 108 -34.15 -2.97 7.94
C GLU A 108 -33.74 -4.41 8.24
N VAL A 109 -34.57 -5.38 7.85
CA VAL A 109 -34.29 -6.81 7.99
C VAL A 109 -33.06 -7.18 7.15
N GLN A 110 -32.99 -6.71 5.90
CA GLN A 110 -31.86 -6.97 5.01
C GLN A 110 -30.53 -6.46 5.60
N VAL A 111 -30.52 -5.22 6.08
CA VAL A 111 -29.33 -4.60 6.68
C VAL A 111 -28.88 -5.36 7.93
N GLU A 112 -29.81 -5.76 8.80
CA GLU A 112 -29.46 -6.48 10.02
C GLU A 112 -29.00 -7.92 9.73
N ALA A 113 -29.57 -8.58 8.71
CA ALA A 113 -29.10 -9.88 8.23
C ALA A 113 -27.68 -9.80 7.64
N LEU A 114 -27.36 -8.78 6.85
CA LEU A 114 -26.01 -8.54 6.32
C LEU A 114 -24.97 -8.33 7.44
N LYS A 115 -25.35 -7.63 8.52
CA LYS A 115 -24.49 -7.49 9.71
C LYS A 115 -24.27 -8.83 10.43
N CYS A 116 -25.29 -9.66 10.55
CA CYS A 116 -25.17 -11.01 11.12
C CYS A 116 -24.18 -11.84 10.30
N LEU A 117 -24.36 -11.86 8.98
CA LEU A 117 -23.47 -12.55 8.04
C LEU A 117 -22.03 -12.08 8.16
N SER A 118 -21.81 -10.76 8.20
CA SER A 118 -20.46 -10.17 8.34
C SER A 118 -19.77 -10.66 9.62
N ASN A 119 -20.47 -10.68 10.76
CA ASN A 119 -19.91 -11.18 12.01
C ASN A 119 -19.64 -12.68 11.95
N MET A 120 -20.59 -13.47 11.45
CA MET A 120 -20.47 -14.92 11.40
C MET A 120 -19.30 -15.35 10.52
N ILE A 121 -19.16 -14.78 9.33
CA ILE A 121 -18.06 -15.10 8.40
C ILE A 121 -16.72 -14.62 8.97
N PHE A 122 -16.68 -13.49 9.69
CA PHE A 122 -15.44 -13.02 10.31
C PHE A 122 -14.97 -13.93 11.46
N GLN A 123 -15.91 -14.48 12.24
CA GLN A 123 -15.60 -15.24 13.44
C GLN A 123 -15.55 -16.77 13.25
N SER A 124 -16.16 -17.31 12.18
CA SER A 124 -16.33 -18.75 11.97
C SER A 124 -15.70 -19.22 10.65
N THR A 125 -14.68 -20.07 10.75
CA THR A 125 -14.06 -20.76 9.60
C THR A 125 -15.05 -21.65 8.87
N LYS A 126 -15.96 -22.31 9.60
CA LYS A 126 -17.04 -23.12 9.00
C LYS A 126 -17.97 -22.27 8.13
N CYS A 127 -18.33 -21.07 8.56
CA CYS A 127 -19.11 -20.14 7.73
C CYS A 127 -18.34 -19.72 6.47
N GLN A 128 -17.03 -19.49 6.59
CA GLN A 128 -16.17 -19.13 5.45
C GLN A 128 -16.15 -20.26 4.41
N GLU A 129 -16.03 -21.52 4.84
CA GLU A 129 -16.09 -22.70 3.97
C GLU A 129 -17.46 -22.86 3.30
N MET A 130 -18.56 -22.69 4.05
CA MET A 130 -19.91 -22.75 3.49
C MET A 130 -20.15 -21.71 2.39
N CYS A 131 -19.51 -20.54 2.47
CA CYS A 131 -19.62 -19.48 1.47
C CYS A 131 -19.01 -19.82 0.10
N LEU A 132 -18.22 -20.88 -0.02
CA LEU A 132 -17.72 -21.34 -1.32
C LEU A 132 -18.84 -21.92 -2.20
N GLY A 133 -19.74 -22.68 -1.58
CA GLY A 133 -20.79 -23.44 -2.27
C GLY A 133 -22.15 -22.77 -2.30
N ASN A 134 -22.35 -21.68 -1.56
CA ASN A 134 -23.65 -20.99 -1.48
C ASN A 134 -23.75 -19.80 -2.45
N ALA A 135 -24.93 -19.18 -2.49
CA ALA A 135 -25.24 -18.07 -3.38
C ALA A 135 -24.72 -16.70 -2.91
N SER A 136 -23.93 -16.61 -1.83
CA SER A 136 -23.58 -15.33 -1.20
C SER A 136 -22.86 -14.38 -2.17
N THR A 137 -21.84 -14.88 -2.88
CA THR A 137 -21.06 -14.09 -3.85
C THR A 137 -21.88 -13.69 -5.06
N GLU A 138 -22.66 -14.61 -5.61
CA GLU A 138 -23.53 -14.41 -6.77
C GLU A 138 -24.64 -13.41 -6.45
N GLY A 139 -25.24 -13.53 -5.26
CA GLY A 139 -26.28 -12.64 -4.78
C GLY A 139 -25.80 -11.21 -4.61
N ILE A 140 -24.62 -11.02 -4.01
CA ILE A 140 -23.99 -9.69 -3.89
C ILE A 140 -23.69 -9.12 -5.28
N ILE A 141 -23.00 -9.87 -6.15
CA ILE A 141 -22.64 -9.36 -7.49
C ILE A 141 -23.89 -9.06 -8.33
N ARG A 142 -24.94 -9.91 -8.27
CA ARG A 142 -26.23 -9.63 -8.90
C ARG A 142 -26.81 -8.30 -8.42
N ARG A 143 -26.70 -7.99 -7.13
CA ARG A 143 -27.17 -6.71 -6.58
C ARG A 143 -26.32 -5.53 -7.02
N VAL A 144 -24.99 -5.68 -7.05
CA VAL A 144 -24.05 -4.66 -7.55
C VAL A 144 -24.38 -4.26 -8.99
N LYS A 145 -24.69 -5.24 -9.85
CA LYS A 145 -25.14 -5.00 -11.24
C LYS A 145 -26.37 -4.10 -11.33
N MET A 146 -27.21 -4.10 -10.29
CA MET A 146 -28.48 -3.36 -10.24
C MET A 146 -28.37 -2.04 -9.49
N TYR A 147 -27.18 -1.61 -9.03
CA TYR A 147 -27.02 -0.38 -8.25
C TYR A 147 -27.43 0.89 -8.99
N LYS A 148 -27.43 0.85 -10.32
CA LYS A 148 -27.84 1.97 -11.18
C LYS A 148 -29.36 2.02 -11.36
N GLU A 149 -30.01 0.88 -11.47
CA GLU A 149 -31.44 0.75 -11.78
C GLU A 149 -32.32 0.67 -10.53
N ALA A 150 -31.82 0.10 -9.43
CA ALA A 150 -32.59 -0.19 -8.24
C ALA A 150 -32.23 0.75 -7.07
N PRO A 151 -33.22 1.27 -6.32
CA PRO A 151 -33.01 2.26 -5.26
C PRO A 151 -32.57 1.60 -3.93
N TYR A 152 -31.48 0.84 -3.93
CA TYR A 152 -30.91 0.30 -2.68
C TYR A 152 -30.37 1.43 -1.80
N GLY A 153 -30.75 1.43 -0.52
CA GLY A 153 -30.25 2.39 0.45
C GLY A 153 -28.77 2.21 0.77
N TYR A 154 -28.16 3.26 1.32
CA TYR A 154 -26.74 3.33 1.68
C TYR A 154 -26.26 2.10 2.49
N ASP A 155 -26.98 1.73 3.56
CA ASP A 155 -26.54 0.67 4.46
C ASP A 155 -26.47 -0.69 3.77
N ILE A 156 -27.39 -0.98 2.83
CA ILE A 156 -27.34 -2.21 2.04
C ILE A 156 -26.07 -2.22 1.20
N LYS A 157 -25.83 -1.16 0.41
CA LYS A 157 -24.64 -1.05 -0.44
C LYS A 157 -23.35 -1.18 0.39
N TYR A 158 -23.34 -0.58 1.58
CA TYR A 158 -22.18 -0.59 2.45
C TYR A 158 -21.89 -1.99 3.00
N PHE A 159 -22.91 -2.68 3.49
CA PHE A 159 -22.72 -4.03 4.02
C PHE A 159 -22.55 -5.08 2.93
N ASP A 160 -23.07 -4.88 1.72
CA ASP A 160 -22.74 -5.71 0.54
C ASP A 160 -21.22 -5.66 0.27
N MET A 161 -20.64 -4.45 0.21
CA MET A 161 -19.21 -4.27 -0.07
C MET A 161 -18.34 -4.77 1.09
N LYS A 162 -18.74 -4.51 2.34
CA LYS A 162 -18.04 -5.01 3.52
C LYS A 162 -18.02 -6.54 3.58
N LEU A 163 -19.14 -7.17 3.25
CA LEU A 163 -19.26 -8.62 3.20
C LEU A 163 -18.43 -9.21 2.05
N LEU A 164 -18.48 -8.58 0.87
CA LEU A 164 -17.67 -9.00 -0.28
C LEU A 164 -16.18 -8.84 -0.01
N PHE A 165 -15.76 -7.76 0.66
CA PHE A 165 -14.38 -7.55 1.09
C PHE A 165 -13.93 -8.67 2.02
N LEU A 166 -14.74 -8.99 3.04
CA LEU A 166 -14.44 -10.05 3.98
C LEU A 166 -14.27 -11.41 3.29
N LEU A 167 -15.22 -11.77 2.42
CA LEU A 167 -15.21 -13.02 1.67
C LEU A 167 -13.96 -13.16 0.77
N THR A 168 -13.62 -12.09 0.04
CA THR A 168 -12.47 -12.07 -0.87
C THR A 168 -11.12 -11.94 -0.16
N ALA A 169 -11.10 -11.36 1.04
CA ALA A 169 -9.90 -11.25 1.88
C ALA A 169 -9.50 -12.62 2.45
N ILE A 170 -10.49 -13.40 2.91
CA ILE A 170 -10.26 -14.64 3.65
C ILE A 170 -9.94 -15.82 2.72
N ASN A 171 -10.58 -15.90 1.54
CA ASN A 171 -10.52 -17.11 0.71
C ASN A 171 -10.11 -16.78 -0.74
N CYS A 172 -9.01 -17.40 -1.20
CA CYS A 172 -8.48 -17.20 -2.55
C CYS A 172 -9.36 -17.81 -3.66
N ASP A 173 -10.10 -18.89 -3.38
CA ASP A 173 -11.03 -19.49 -4.34
C ASP A 173 -12.25 -18.59 -4.54
N ILE A 174 -12.77 -17.97 -3.46
CA ILE A 174 -13.82 -16.95 -3.56
C ILE A 174 -13.34 -15.76 -4.40
N ARG A 175 -12.11 -15.31 -4.15
CA ARG A 175 -11.50 -14.21 -4.91
C ARG A 175 -11.41 -14.56 -6.40
N ALA A 176 -10.94 -15.75 -6.76
CA ALA A 176 -10.91 -16.23 -8.13
C ALA A 176 -12.32 -16.34 -8.74
N LYS A 177 -13.29 -16.91 -8.01
CA LYS A 177 -14.70 -16.99 -8.43
C LYS A 177 -15.28 -15.60 -8.74
N VAL A 178 -15.11 -14.64 -7.82
CA VAL A 178 -15.62 -13.27 -8.00
C VAL A 178 -14.92 -12.56 -9.16
N ARG A 179 -13.60 -12.71 -9.31
CA ARG A 179 -12.81 -12.08 -10.38
C ARG A 179 -13.15 -12.68 -11.75
N ASP A 180 -13.02 -14.00 -11.88
CA ASP A 180 -12.96 -14.69 -13.17
C ASP A 180 -14.34 -15.18 -13.64
N GLN A 181 -15.18 -15.68 -12.73
CA GLN A 181 -16.48 -16.25 -13.09
C GLN A 181 -17.61 -15.23 -13.03
N LEU A 182 -17.54 -14.29 -12.07
CA LEU A 182 -18.61 -13.29 -11.85
C LEU A 182 -18.28 -11.92 -12.46
N HIS A 183 -17.11 -11.76 -13.09
CA HIS A 183 -16.61 -10.50 -13.65
C HIS A 183 -16.67 -9.34 -12.65
N GLY A 184 -16.46 -9.63 -11.36
CA GLY A 184 -16.69 -8.69 -10.26
C GLY A 184 -15.86 -7.41 -10.40
N ARG A 185 -14.65 -7.51 -10.95
CA ARG A 185 -13.79 -6.37 -11.24
C ARG A 185 -14.46 -5.34 -12.16
N VAL A 186 -15.10 -5.79 -13.23
CA VAL A 186 -15.78 -4.90 -14.20
C VAL A 186 -16.90 -4.14 -13.51
N TYR A 187 -17.77 -4.85 -12.78
CA TYR A 187 -18.91 -4.25 -12.10
C TYR A 187 -18.50 -3.32 -10.94
N LEU A 188 -17.40 -3.63 -10.24
CA LEU A 188 -16.88 -2.76 -9.17
C LEU A 188 -16.27 -1.47 -9.75
N VAL A 189 -15.57 -1.56 -10.89
CA VAL A 189 -15.10 -0.37 -11.63
C VAL A 189 -16.28 0.48 -12.12
N GLU A 190 -17.33 -0.15 -12.63
CA GLU A 190 -18.57 0.55 -13.00
C GLU A 190 -19.28 1.19 -11.81
N THR A 191 -19.19 0.58 -10.63
CA THR A 191 -19.71 1.14 -9.38
C THR A 191 -18.96 2.41 -8.98
N LEU A 192 -17.63 2.45 -9.14
CA LEU A 192 -16.85 3.68 -8.93
C LEU A 192 -17.27 4.77 -9.92
N TYR A 193 -17.43 4.44 -11.20
CA TYR A 193 -17.94 5.37 -12.21
C TYR A 193 -19.34 5.90 -11.85
N LEU A 194 -20.22 5.05 -11.32
CA LEU A 194 -21.55 5.45 -10.89
C LEU A 194 -21.47 6.54 -9.81
N PHE A 195 -20.68 6.33 -8.75
CA PHE A 195 -20.52 7.33 -7.69
C PHE A 195 -19.90 8.63 -8.20
N MET A 196 -18.87 8.54 -9.05
CA MET A 196 -18.27 9.70 -9.71
C MET A 196 -19.30 10.46 -10.54
N SER A 197 -20.10 9.78 -11.34
CA SER A 197 -21.13 10.40 -12.19
C SER A 197 -22.19 11.13 -11.37
N GLN A 198 -22.55 10.60 -10.20
CA GLN A 198 -23.49 11.24 -9.27
C GLN A 198 -22.91 12.51 -8.63
N ALA A 199 -21.61 12.56 -8.41
CA ALA A 199 -20.91 13.71 -7.84
C ALA A 199 -20.30 14.68 -8.89
N ALA A 200 -20.48 14.40 -10.19
CA ALA A 200 -19.74 15.06 -11.27
C ALA A 200 -19.95 16.58 -11.33
N THR A 201 -21.13 17.09 -10.94
CA THR A 201 -21.47 18.52 -11.02
C THR A 201 -20.56 19.40 -10.17
N PHE A 202 -20.24 18.96 -8.94
CA PHE A 202 -19.42 19.73 -7.99
C PHE A 202 -18.07 19.09 -7.70
N LYS A 203 -17.80 17.90 -8.30
CA LYS A 203 -16.66 17.04 -8.01
C LYS A 203 -16.44 16.85 -6.50
N GLU A 204 -17.51 16.73 -5.73
CA GLU A 204 -17.46 16.65 -4.28
C GLU A 204 -18.24 15.43 -3.80
N PHE A 205 -17.58 14.57 -3.03
CA PHE A 205 -18.22 13.38 -2.45
C PHE A 205 -18.76 13.65 -1.05
N SER A 206 -19.93 13.08 -0.75
CA SER A 206 -20.42 13.01 0.61
C SER A 206 -19.60 12.01 1.45
N ASP A 207 -19.67 12.16 2.77
CA ASP A 207 -19.02 11.23 3.69
C ASP A 207 -19.47 9.78 3.47
N LYS A 208 -20.75 9.56 3.14
CA LYS A 208 -21.31 8.24 2.86
C LYS A 208 -20.77 7.67 1.55
N ASP A 209 -20.70 8.47 0.49
CA ASP A 209 -20.17 8.02 -0.79
C ASP A 209 -18.69 7.62 -0.66
N LEU A 210 -17.90 8.37 0.11
CA LEU A 210 -16.50 8.01 0.37
C LEU A 210 -16.34 6.72 1.16
N ASP A 211 -17.22 6.43 2.12
CA ASP A 211 -17.19 5.16 2.84
C ASP A 211 -17.45 3.98 1.89
N LEU A 212 -18.41 4.13 0.97
CA LEU A 212 -18.69 3.13 -0.06
C LEU A 212 -17.54 2.98 -1.06
N ILE A 213 -17.02 4.08 -1.60
CA ILE A 213 -15.88 4.08 -2.54
C ILE A 213 -14.69 3.37 -1.89
N ASN A 214 -14.39 3.67 -0.62
CA ASN A 214 -13.30 3.01 0.10
C ASN A 214 -13.53 1.50 0.24
N GLU A 215 -14.75 1.03 0.53
CA GLU A 215 -15.03 -0.41 0.56
C GLU A 215 -14.89 -1.05 -0.83
N VAL A 216 -15.36 -0.39 -1.89
CA VAL A 216 -15.19 -0.87 -3.29
C VAL A 216 -13.70 -0.98 -3.65
N LEU A 217 -12.88 0.02 -3.30
CA LEU A 217 -11.43 0.00 -3.54
C LEU A 217 -10.73 -1.16 -2.80
N LYS A 218 -11.15 -1.47 -1.57
CA LYS A 218 -10.61 -2.61 -0.81
C LYS A 218 -10.97 -3.95 -1.45
N VAL A 219 -12.22 -4.11 -1.92
CA VAL A 219 -12.62 -5.32 -2.66
C VAL A 219 -11.79 -5.43 -3.94
N LEU A 220 -11.65 -4.34 -4.71
CA LEU A 220 -10.83 -4.31 -5.91
C LEU A 220 -9.38 -4.71 -5.61
N PHE A 221 -8.80 -4.23 -4.51
CA PHE A 221 -7.45 -4.62 -4.09
C PHE A 221 -7.35 -6.12 -3.84
N ASN A 222 -8.31 -6.72 -3.14
CA ASN A 222 -8.32 -8.16 -2.96
C ASN A 222 -8.36 -8.89 -4.30
N LEU A 223 -9.18 -8.43 -5.25
CA LEU A 223 -9.34 -9.06 -6.56
C LEU A 223 -8.12 -8.87 -7.48
N THR A 224 -7.30 -7.83 -7.29
CA THR A 224 -6.13 -7.53 -8.13
C THR A 224 -4.81 -8.06 -7.57
N VAL A 225 -4.76 -8.48 -6.30
CA VAL A 225 -3.59 -9.18 -5.75
C VAL A 225 -3.47 -10.55 -6.43
N TYR A 226 -2.53 -10.67 -7.36
CA TYR A 226 -2.23 -11.91 -8.09
C TYR A 226 -1.54 -12.95 -7.20
N THR A 227 -1.79 -14.21 -7.51
CA THR A 227 -1.13 -15.37 -6.90
C THR A 227 -0.46 -16.27 -7.97
N SER A 228 -0.45 -15.88 -9.26
CA SER A 228 0.07 -16.73 -10.35
C SER A 228 1.20 -16.10 -11.18
N ASP A 229 2.11 -16.96 -11.63
CA ASP A 229 3.38 -16.70 -12.34
C ASP A 229 3.25 -16.26 -13.81
N ASN A 230 2.06 -15.88 -14.28
CA ASN A 230 1.88 -15.41 -15.66
C ASN A 230 2.36 -13.96 -15.78
N LEU A 231 3.60 -13.80 -16.27
CA LEU A 231 4.30 -12.52 -16.40
C LEU A 231 3.65 -11.53 -17.39
N VAL A 232 2.70 -11.98 -18.21
CA VAL A 232 2.01 -11.15 -19.22
C VAL A 232 0.50 -11.34 -19.09
N PRO A 233 -0.25 -10.28 -18.74
CA PRO A 233 -1.71 -10.30 -18.72
C PRO A 233 -2.29 -10.59 -20.11
N GLU A 234 -3.42 -11.28 -20.17
CA GLU A 234 -4.19 -11.39 -21.42
C GLU A 234 -4.69 -10.00 -21.88
N GLU A 235 -4.97 -9.83 -23.18
CA GLU A 235 -5.34 -8.53 -23.75
C GLU A 235 -6.60 -7.92 -23.10
N GLU A 236 -7.60 -8.76 -22.79
CA GLU A 236 -8.80 -8.33 -22.08
C GLU A 236 -8.48 -7.88 -20.66
N GLU A 237 -7.65 -8.63 -19.93
CA GLU A 237 -7.22 -8.32 -18.57
C GLU A 237 -6.39 -7.03 -18.51
N ALA A 238 -5.51 -6.82 -19.49
CA ALA A 238 -4.75 -5.58 -19.67
C ALA A 238 -5.71 -4.40 -19.88
N THR A 239 -6.70 -4.53 -20.77
CA THR A 239 -7.71 -3.49 -21.02
C THR A 239 -8.48 -3.13 -19.75
N GLN A 240 -8.86 -4.13 -18.95
CA GLN A 240 -9.49 -3.90 -17.65
C GLN A 240 -8.55 -3.14 -16.68
N PHE A 241 -7.23 -3.29 -16.76
CA PHE A 241 -6.27 -2.56 -15.91
C PHE A 241 -6.12 -1.12 -16.33
N HIS A 242 -6.02 -0.86 -17.64
CA HIS A 242 -6.04 0.50 -18.15
C HIS A 242 -7.31 1.22 -17.70
N ARG A 243 -8.49 0.63 -17.88
CA ARG A 243 -9.76 1.23 -17.42
C ARG A 243 -9.78 1.47 -15.91
N LEU A 244 -9.28 0.52 -15.11
CA LEU A 244 -9.17 0.70 -13.66
C LEU A 244 -8.28 1.89 -13.31
N VAL A 245 -7.08 2.00 -13.89
CA VAL A 245 -6.16 3.11 -13.57
C VAL A 245 -6.74 4.45 -14.02
N SER A 246 -7.44 4.53 -15.15
CA SER A 246 -8.13 5.75 -15.57
C SER A 246 -9.17 6.20 -14.54
N VAL A 247 -9.94 5.27 -13.95
CA VAL A 247 -10.87 5.58 -12.85
C VAL A 247 -10.13 6.08 -11.60
N LEU A 248 -9.04 5.41 -11.23
CA LEU A 248 -8.24 5.79 -10.07
C LEU A 248 -7.60 7.17 -10.26
N HIS A 249 -7.14 7.49 -11.48
CA HIS A 249 -6.69 8.82 -11.86
C HIS A 249 -7.79 9.85 -11.62
N ASP A 250 -8.98 9.62 -12.16
CA ASP A 250 -10.08 10.58 -12.09
C ASP A 250 -10.59 10.80 -10.65
N LEU A 251 -10.51 9.78 -9.78
CA LEU A 251 -10.87 9.90 -8.36
C LEU A 251 -10.01 10.95 -7.61
N PHE A 252 -8.77 11.21 -8.04
CA PHE A 252 -7.93 12.26 -7.43
C PHE A 252 -8.43 13.69 -7.70
N PHE A 253 -9.35 13.87 -8.65
CA PHE A 253 -9.94 15.18 -8.97
C PHE A 253 -11.21 15.47 -8.16
N TYR A 254 -11.64 14.55 -7.30
CA TYR A 254 -12.78 14.77 -6.41
C TYR A 254 -12.30 15.23 -5.03
N ARG A 255 -13.09 16.11 -4.41
CA ARG A 255 -12.82 16.70 -3.09
C ARG A 255 -13.86 16.28 -2.05
N THR A 256 -13.57 16.58 -0.80
CA THR A 256 -14.50 16.47 0.33
C THR A 256 -14.13 17.47 1.41
N LEU A 257 -15.11 17.86 2.22
CA LEU A 257 -14.91 18.72 3.40
C LEU A 257 -14.17 17.97 4.53
N ASN A 258 -14.18 16.63 4.52
CA ASN A 258 -13.57 15.81 5.55
C ASN A 258 -12.12 15.43 5.17
N ARG A 259 -11.14 16.07 5.83
CA ARG A 259 -9.71 15.86 5.58
C ARG A 259 -9.22 14.45 5.88
N ASP A 260 -9.81 13.74 6.82
CA ASP A 260 -9.41 12.38 7.14
C ASP A 260 -9.91 11.40 6.08
N LYS A 261 -11.12 11.64 5.55
CA LYS A 261 -11.69 10.80 4.49
C LYS A 261 -10.96 10.95 3.16
N ILE A 262 -10.50 12.15 2.79
CA ILE A 262 -9.69 12.30 1.56
C ILE A 262 -8.33 11.59 1.69
N VAL A 263 -7.72 11.60 2.88
CA VAL A 263 -6.49 10.84 3.14
C VAL A 263 -6.76 9.34 3.05
N SER A 264 -7.88 8.86 3.61
CA SER A 264 -8.32 7.47 3.48
C SER A 264 -8.54 7.07 2.02
N LEU A 265 -9.18 7.93 1.21
CA LEU A 265 -9.36 7.68 -0.23
C LEU A 265 -8.02 7.52 -0.94
N HIS A 266 -7.11 8.49 -0.78
CA HIS A 266 -5.78 8.42 -1.39
C HIS A 266 -5.00 7.19 -0.92
N SER A 267 -5.10 6.82 0.35
CA SER A 267 -4.45 5.61 0.89
C SER A 267 -4.98 4.33 0.24
N ASN A 268 -6.30 4.19 0.06
CA ASN A 268 -6.89 3.01 -0.57
C ASN A 268 -6.58 2.97 -2.08
N ILE A 269 -6.54 4.12 -2.77
CA ILE A 269 -6.09 4.19 -4.17
C ILE A 269 -4.62 3.76 -4.31
N VAL A 270 -3.73 4.28 -3.46
CA VAL A 270 -2.31 3.91 -3.45
C VAL A 270 -2.13 2.42 -3.20
N ASN A 271 -2.84 1.87 -2.21
CA ASN A 271 -2.81 0.43 -1.92
C ASN A 271 -3.25 -0.38 -3.14
N LEU A 272 -4.35 0.00 -3.79
CA LEU A 272 -4.81 -0.66 -5.01
C LEU A 272 -3.77 -0.64 -6.13
N LEU A 273 -3.16 0.53 -6.40
CA LEU A 273 -2.14 0.69 -7.44
C LEU A 273 -0.93 -0.26 -7.23
N THR A 274 -0.58 -0.62 -5.99
CA THR A 274 0.53 -1.57 -5.72
C THR A 274 0.37 -2.90 -6.48
N SER A 275 -0.86 -3.34 -6.72
CA SER A 275 -1.19 -4.60 -7.40
C SER A 275 -1.37 -4.49 -8.92
N VAL A 276 -1.35 -3.28 -9.48
CA VAL A 276 -1.61 -3.04 -10.92
C VAL A 276 -0.35 -3.24 -11.78
N PRO A 277 -0.41 -3.81 -13.00
CA PRO A 277 0.76 -3.90 -13.88
C PRO A 277 1.42 -2.55 -14.21
N VAL A 278 2.75 -2.53 -14.35
CA VAL A 278 3.53 -1.30 -14.63
C VAL A 278 3.09 -0.62 -15.94
N SER A 279 2.72 -1.39 -16.96
CA SER A 279 2.26 -0.88 -18.25
C SER A 279 1.05 0.05 -18.15
N CYS A 280 0.21 -0.10 -17.14
CA CYS A 280 -1.02 0.69 -16.98
C CYS A 280 -0.80 2.02 -16.25
N TYR A 281 0.38 2.27 -15.69
CA TYR A 281 0.68 3.53 -14.99
C TYR A 281 0.76 4.75 -15.93
N VAL A 282 0.82 4.52 -17.24
CA VAL A 282 0.72 5.59 -18.25
C VAL A 282 -0.60 6.36 -18.14
N GLU A 283 -1.67 5.72 -17.66
CA GLU A 283 -2.99 6.32 -17.47
C GLU A 283 -3.08 7.30 -16.28
N LEU A 284 -2.05 7.35 -15.42
CA LEU A 284 -2.00 8.32 -14.31
C LEU A 284 -1.68 9.75 -14.78
N VAL A 285 -1.41 9.94 -16.07
CA VAL A 285 -1.00 11.22 -16.64
C VAL A 285 -1.75 11.44 -17.95
N THR A 286 -2.37 12.61 -18.07
CA THR A 286 -3.14 12.98 -19.27
C THR A 286 -2.42 14.03 -20.12
N PRO A 287 -2.65 14.07 -21.44
CA PRO A 287 -2.17 15.16 -22.29
C PRO A 287 -2.79 16.51 -21.87
N LEU A 288 -2.03 17.60 -21.98
CA LEU A 288 -2.59 18.95 -21.79
C LEU A 288 -3.42 19.35 -23.02
N ASN A 289 -4.64 19.76 -22.78
CA ASN A 289 -5.52 20.34 -23.80
C ASN A 289 -5.31 21.86 -23.85
N ALA A 290 -4.66 22.33 -24.94
CA ALA A 290 -4.35 23.75 -25.17
C ALA A 290 -5.56 24.71 -25.14
N LYS A 291 -6.80 24.21 -25.21
CA LYS A 291 -8.04 25.00 -25.15
C LYS A 291 -8.66 25.10 -23.75
N CYS A 292 -8.39 24.15 -22.86
CA CYS A 292 -8.99 24.07 -21.53
C CYS A 292 -7.97 24.33 -20.41
N ASP A 293 -6.70 24.01 -20.63
CA ASP A 293 -5.67 23.99 -19.59
C ASP A 293 -4.78 25.25 -19.58
N SER A 294 -5.37 26.41 -19.93
CA SER A 294 -4.64 27.67 -19.87
C SER A 294 -4.31 28.03 -18.41
N PRO A 295 -3.03 28.33 -18.06
CA PRO A 295 -2.65 28.78 -16.72
C PRO A 295 -3.33 30.10 -16.28
N LEU A 296 -3.99 30.79 -17.22
CA LEU A 296 -4.68 32.06 -17.02
C LEU A 296 -6.18 31.89 -16.73
N GLY A 297 -6.69 30.65 -16.66
CA GLY A 297 -8.07 30.39 -16.23
C GLY A 297 -8.25 30.71 -14.75
N GLN A 298 -8.89 31.85 -14.44
CA GLN A 298 -9.29 32.18 -13.07
C GLN A 298 -10.42 31.22 -12.63
N GLY A 299 -10.08 30.21 -11.84
CA GLY A 299 -11.02 29.23 -11.28
C GLY A 299 -10.33 28.09 -10.49
N ASP A 300 -11.12 27.23 -9.85
CA ASP A 300 -10.66 26.05 -9.08
C ASP A 300 -9.83 25.07 -9.93
N ASP A 301 -10.04 25.04 -11.26
CA ASP A 301 -9.34 24.17 -12.21
C ASP A 301 -7.83 24.45 -12.30
N ALA A 302 -7.37 25.68 -12.04
CA ALA A 302 -5.95 26.03 -12.07
C ALA A 302 -5.12 25.29 -10.99
N MET A 303 -5.76 24.85 -9.90
CA MET A 303 -5.10 24.08 -8.84
C MET A 303 -4.88 22.60 -9.21
N THR A 304 -5.55 22.12 -10.26
CA THR A 304 -5.53 20.70 -10.70
C THR A 304 -4.72 20.46 -11.96
N ILE A 305 -3.96 21.47 -12.40
CA ILE A 305 -3.14 21.42 -13.62
C ILE A 305 -1.68 21.66 -13.23
N VAL A 306 -0.84 20.66 -13.49
CA VAL A 306 0.62 20.75 -13.29
C VAL A 306 1.29 20.44 -14.63
N PRO A 307 1.58 21.46 -15.46
CA PRO A 307 2.05 21.23 -16.81
C PRO A 307 3.53 20.83 -16.83
N PHE A 308 3.86 19.74 -17.51
CA PHE A 308 5.24 19.31 -17.74
C PHE A 308 5.34 18.55 -19.06
N GLU A 309 6.19 19.02 -19.97
CA GLU A 309 6.45 18.39 -21.28
C GLU A 309 5.16 17.99 -22.06
N GLY A 310 4.15 18.87 -22.06
CA GLY A 310 2.89 18.65 -22.79
C GLY A 310 1.87 17.73 -22.09
N LYS A 311 2.13 17.31 -20.85
CA LYS A 311 1.26 16.45 -20.05
C LYS A 311 0.90 17.09 -18.69
N ASN A 312 -0.24 16.72 -18.11
CA ASN A 312 -0.67 17.13 -16.77
C ASN A 312 -0.18 16.14 -15.70
N MET A 313 0.76 16.60 -14.87
CA MET A 313 1.40 15.80 -13.80
C MET A 313 0.69 15.88 -12.45
N TYR A 314 -0.52 16.46 -12.39
CA TYR A 314 -1.20 16.72 -11.12
C TYR A 314 -1.33 15.49 -10.21
N VAL A 315 -1.73 14.34 -10.76
CA VAL A 315 -1.84 13.09 -9.97
C VAL A 315 -0.47 12.63 -9.46
N LEU A 316 0.58 12.69 -10.28
CA LEU A 316 1.94 12.38 -9.82
C LEU A 316 2.41 13.34 -8.73
N GLN A 317 2.08 14.63 -8.84
CA GLN A 317 2.37 15.61 -7.80
C GLN A 317 1.67 15.27 -6.48
N LEU A 318 0.40 14.87 -6.52
CA LEU A 318 -0.34 14.42 -5.34
C LEU A 318 0.29 13.17 -4.71
N LEU A 319 0.76 12.21 -5.51
CA LEU A 319 1.45 11.01 -5.03
C LEU A 319 2.79 11.36 -4.34
N VAL A 320 3.58 12.27 -4.93
CA VAL A 320 4.84 12.73 -4.32
C VAL A 320 4.58 13.51 -3.02
N GLU A 321 3.53 14.33 -2.97
CA GLU A 321 3.13 15.01 -1.75
C GLU A 321 2.57 14.05 -0.69
N PHE A 322 1.88 12.98 -1.10
CA PHE A 322 1.44 11.92 -0.21
C PHE A 322 2.64 11.20 0.43
N LEU A 323 3.70 10.92 -0.34
CA LEU A 323 4.96 10.39 0.20
C LEU A 323 5.55 11.34 1.25
N ARG A 324 5.60 12.65 0.98
CA ARG A 324 6.12 13.66 1.92
C ARG A 324 5.35 13.66 3.23
N LYS A 325 4.01 13.65 3.16
CA LYS A 325 3.13 13.58 4.33
C LYS A 325 3.31 12.29 5.11
N ASN A 326 3.51 11.16 4.44
CA ASN A 326 3.74 9.88 5.12
C ASN A 326 5.08 9.85 5.86
N PHE A 327 6.15 10.43 5.30
CA PHE A 327 7.41 10.61 6.03
C PHE A 327 7.25 11.46 7.29
N GLN A 328 6.48 12.55 7.20
CA GLN A 328 6.22 13.42 8.36
C GLN A 328 5.38 12.74 9.45
N LYS A 329 4.49 11.81 9.08
CA LYS A 329 3.66 11.05 10.04
C LYS A 329 4.39 9.85 10.64
N ALA A 330 5.34 9.26 9.92
CA ALA A 330 6.02 8.03 10.30
C ALA A 330 7.11 8.23 11.37
N GLU A 331 6.75 8.90 12.48
CA GLU A 331 7.64 9.16 13.62
C GLU A 331 8.04 7.86 14.33
N LYS A 332 7.15 6.86 14.37
CA LYS A 332 7.41 5.54 14.94
C LYS A 332 7.94 4.59 13.89
N LYS A 333 9.05 3.91 14.20
CA LYS A 333 9.67 2.90 13.31
C LYS A 333 8.73 1.72 13.00
N SER A 334 7.79 1.39 13.89
CA SER A 334 6.80 0.32 13.66
C SER A 334 5.85 0.63 12.50
N ASP A 335 5.54 1.91 12.28
CA ASP A 335 4.49 2.34 11.36
C ASP A 335 5.08 2.73 9.99
N GLN A 336 6.41 2.88 9.91
CA GLN A 336 7.13 3.26 8.70
C GLN A 336 6.87 2.28 7.54
N TYR A 337 6.86 0.98 7.82
CA TYR A 337 6.68 0.00 6.76
C TYR A 337 5.29 0.12 6.11
N GLU A 338 4.24 0.14 6.94
CA GLU A 338 2.84 0.22 6.49
C GLU A 338 2.55 1.54 5.75
N LEU A 339 3.10 2.66 6.22
CA LEU A 339 2.85 3.98 5.62
C LEU A 339 3.67 4.26 4.36
N LEU A 340 4.92 3.78 4.28
CA LEU A 340 5.84 4.13 3.20
C LEU A 340 5.90 3.09 2.08
N SER A 341 5.78 1.79 2.40
CA SER A 341 5.92 0.71 1.42
C SER A 341 4.98 0.87 0.22
N PRO A 342 3.66 1.11 0.40
CA PRO A 342 2.73 1.23 -0.71
C PRO A 342 3.07 2.40 -1.64
N ILE A 343 3.32 3.59 -1.09
CA ILE A 343 3.57 4.79 -1.90
C ILE A 343 4.93 4.76 -2.60
N LEU A 344 5.98 4.22 -1.95
CA LEU A 344 7.28 4.02 -2.60
C LEU A 344 7.14 3.05 -3.78
N THR A 345 6.42 1.94 -3.59
CA THR A 345 6.14 0.96 -4.65
C THR A 345 5.41 1.60 -5.84
N VAL A 346 4.36 2.40 -5.56
CA VAL A 346 3.60 3.12 -6.60
C VAL A 346 4.48 4.09 -7.38
N LEU A 347 5.32 4.88 -6.69
CA LEU A 347 6.21 5.84 -7.35
C LEU A 347 7.28 5.14 -8.21
N ILE A 348 7.88 4.04 -7.72
CA ILE A 348 8.84 3.23 -8.50
C ILE A 348 8.19 2.73 -9.79
N LYS A 349 6.98 2.16 -9.69
CA LYS A 349 6.25 1.66 -10.86
C LYS A 349 5.88 2.80 -11.82
N ALA A 350 5.45 3.95 -11.30
CA ALA A 350 5.11 5.13 -12.11
C ALA A 350 6.31 5.66 -12.93
N ILE A 351 7.51 5.72 -12.34
CA ILE A 351 8.72 6.20 -13.02
C ILE A 351 9.38 5.15 -13.93
N ARG A 352 9.11 3.86 -13.70
CA ARG A 352 9.50 2.77 -14.62
C ARG A 352 8.57 2.70 -15.84
N ALA A 353 7.31 3.09 -15.71
CA ALA A 353 6.33 3.03 -16.79
C ALA A 353 6.57 4.04 -17.91
N ASP A 354 6.98 5.27 -17.59
CA ASP A 354 7.13 6.35 -18.58
C ASP A 354 8.32 7.27 -18.22
N ALA A 355 9.11 7.65 -19.22
CA ALA A 355 10.30 8.48 -19.02
C ALA A 355 9.98 9.93 -18.61
N ILE A 356 8.83 10.48 -19.03
CA ILE A 356 8.35 11.81 -18.61
C ILE A 356 8.00 11.77 -17.13
N ASN A 357 7.32 10.70 -16.67
CA ASN A 357 7.02 10.51 -15.25
C ASN A 357 8.30 10.52 -14.41
N ARG A 358 9.34 9.79 -14.86
CA ARG A 358 10.64 9.78 -14.19
C ARG A 358 11.29 11.17 -14.16
N ARG A 359 11.32 11.89 -15.28
CA ARG A 359 11.91 13.25 -15.34
C ARG A 359 11.17 14.23 -14.43
N TYR A 360 9.84 14.16 -14.41
CA TYR A 360 9.02 14.98 -13.51
C TYR A 360 9.30 14.66 -12.04
N VAL A 361 9.18 13.39 -11.63
CA VAL A 361 9.42 12.99 -10.23
C VAL A 361 10.88 13.29 -9.82
N ARG A 362 11.84 13.13 -10.74
CA ARG A 362 13.25 13.51 -10.52
C ARG A 362 13.38 15.01 -10.26
N SER A 363 12.71 15.87 -11.03
CA SER A 363 12.81 17.33 -10.83
C SER A 363 12.27 17.78 -9.48
N VAL A 364 11.32 17.03 -8.91
CA VAL A 364 10.74 17.30 -7.58
C VAL A 364 11.56 16.69 -6.45
N ILE A 365 12.00 15.42 -6.56
CA ILE A 365 12.71 14.71 -5.48
C ILE A 365 14.21 15.01 -5.47
N LEU A 366 14.85 15.08 -6.64
CA LEU A 366 16.30 15.27 -6.83
C LEU A 366 16.59 16.50 -7.71
N PRO A 367 16.15 17.71 -7.30
CA PRO A 367 16.45 18.93 -8.04
C PRO A 367 17.97 19.14 -8.14
N PRO A 368 18.49 19.86 -9.16
CA PRO A 368 19.90 20.19 -9.28
C PRO A 368 20.47 20.74 -7.96
N LEU A 369 21.59 20.16 -7.52
CA LEU A 369 22.19 20.48 -6.22
C LEU A 369 22.75 21.91 -6.24
N ARG A 370 22.28 22.76 -5.32
CA ARG A 370 22.83 24.11 -5.12
C ARG A 370 23.64 24.20 -3.84
N ASP A 371 23.04 23.79 -2.72
CA ASP A 371 23.72 23.68 -1.44
C ASP A 371 24.11 22.23 -1.16
N VAL A 372 25.40 22.03 -0.91
CA VAL A 372 26.04 20.75 -0.63
C VAL A 372 26.80 20.77 0.70
N ARG A 373 26.52 21.73 1.58
CA ARG A 373 27.20 21.83 2.89
C ARG A 373 26.75 20.77 3.88
N ASP A 374 25.45 20.55 3.95
CA ASP A 374 24.86 19.55 4.82
C ASP A 374 24.89 18.16 4.19
N ARG A 375 24.91 17.12 5.04
CA ARG A 375 24.86 15.74 4.58
C ARG A 375 23.54 15.43 3.87
N PRO A 376 23.52 14.54 2.86
CA PRO A 376 22.32 14.19 2.11
C PRO A 376 21.14 13.76 2.98
N GLU A 377 21.37 13.06 4.09
CA GLU A 377 20.36 12.60 5.03
C GLU A 377 19.82 13.67 6.00
N ILE A 378 20.43 14.85 6.05
CA ILE A 378 20.05 15.95 6.94
C ILE A 378 19.22 16.98 6.16
N GLY A 379 18.00 17.24 6.62
CA GLY A 379 17.12 18.26 6.05
C GLY A 379 15.65 17.87 6.12
N LYS A 380 14.80 18.66 5.45
CA LYS A 380 13.33 18.48 5.44
C LYS A 380 12.76 18.21 4.04
N GLU A 381 13.62 18.04 3.04
CA GLU A 381 13.20 17.68 1.69
C GLU A 381 13.08 16.17 1.52
N LEU A 382 12.34 15.75 0.49
CA LEU A 382 12.14 14.33 0.18
C LEU A 382 13.46 13.58 -0.04
N ARG A 383 14.45 14.22 -0.69
CA ARG A 383 15.81 13.67 -0.80
C ARG A 383 16.36 13.28 0.56
N ASN A 384 16.21 14.16 1.56
CA ASN A 384 16.77 13.94 2.89
C ASN A 384 16.09 12.78 3.60
N TYR A 385 14.75 12.73 3.57
CA TYR A 385 14.00 11.61 4.15
C TYR A 385 14.33 10.28 3.47
N LEU A 386 14.47 10.26 2.14
CA LEU A 386 14.85 9.05 1.42
C LEU A 386 16.28 8.60 1.78
N CYS A 387 17.23 9.54 1.84
CA CYS A 387 18.62 9.26 2.21
C CYS A 387 18.75 8.77 3.66
N SER A 388 18.01 9.35 4.61
CA SER A 388 18.06 8.95 6.02
C SER A 388 17.56 7.54 6.26
N VAL A 389 16.69 7.03 5.38
CA VAL A 389 16.15 5.68 5.48
C VAL A 389 17.02 4.63 4.78
N LEU A 390 18.00 5.01 3.94
CA LEU A 390 18.94 4.07 3.31
C LEU A 390 19.75 3.27 4.33
N THR A 391 19.97 3.83 5.52
CA THR A 391 20.69 3.20 6.63
C THR A 391 19.75 2.71 7.74
N SER A 392 18.45 2.62 7.47
CA SER A 392 17.45 2.14 8.41
C SER A 392 17.61 0.63 8.69
N PRO A 393 17.35 0.16 9.92
CA PRO A 393 17.32 -1.28 10.21
C PRO A 393 16.13 -2.00 9.54
N CYS A 394 15.10 -1.28 9.09
CA CYS A 394 14.02 -1.86 8.29
C CYS A 394 14.49 -1.96 6.82
N THR A 395 15.07 -3.10 6.47
CA THR A 395 15.69 -3.33 5.17
C THR A 395 14.70 -3.18 4.02
N GLN A 396 13.43 -3.58 4.20
CA GLN A 396 12.43 -3.49 3.13
C GLN A 396 12.18 -2.03 2.69
N ILE A 397 12.15 -1.08 3.63
CA ILE A 397 11.98 0.34 3.28
C ILE A 397 13.30 0.93 2.78
N ALA A 398 14.45 0.52 3.34
CA ALA A 398 15.75 0.92 2.82
C ALA A 398 15.90 0.50 1.34
N ASP A 399 15.52 -0.73 1.00
CA ASP A 399 15.56 -1.27 -0.36
C ASP A 399 14.62 -0.51 -1.32
N LEU A 400 13.39 -0.21 -0.90
CA LEU A 400 12.46 0.59 -1.70
C LEU A 400 12.95 2.03 -1.91
N SER A 401 13.50 2.67 -0.86
CA SER A 401 14.09 4.01 -0.97
C SER A 401 15.28 4.01 -1.93
N ALA A 402 16.17 3.01 -1.78
CA ALA A 402 17.34 2.84 -2.63
C ALA A 402 16.96 2.59 -4.09
N GLU A 403 15.94 1.76 -4.34
CA GLU A 403 15.42 1.51 -5.68
C GLU A 403 14.83 2.78 -6.30
N LEU A 404 13.98 3.51 -5.57
CA LEU A 404 13.40 4.77 -6.07
C LEU A 404 14.49 5.75 -6.48
N LEU A 405 15.47 5.99 -5.61
CA LEU A 405 16.59 6.90 -5.89
C LEU A 405 17.44 6.43 -7.08
N PHE A 406 17.70 5.13 -7.17
CA PHE A 406 18.52 4.57 -8.25
C PHE A 406 17.84 4.70 -9.61
N VAL A 407 16.54 4.41 -9.70
CA VAL A 407 15.76 4.58 -10.94
C VAL A 407 15.69 6.05 -11.35
N LEU A 408 15.48 6.97 -10.40
CA LEU A 408 15.53 8.42 -10.66
C LEU A 408 16.91 8.90 -11.14
N CYS A 409 17.97 8.18 -10.77
CA CYS A 409 19.33 8.39 -11.24
C CYS A 409 19.67 7.63 -12.54
N LYS A 410 18.66 7.15 -13.29
CA LYS A 410 18.85 6.32 -14.50
C LYS A 410 19.71 5.08 -14.24
N GLU A 411 19.64 4.52 -13.03
CA GLU A 411 20.44 3.37 -12.61
C GLU A 411 21.97 3.60 -12.77
N ASN A 412 22.39 4.87 -12.65
CA ASN A 412 23.78 5.28 -12.74
C ASN A 412 24.40 5.51 -11.34
N VAL A 413 25.48 4.78 -11.05
CA VAL A 413 26.19 4.82 -9.77
C VAL A 413 26.73 6.21 -9.45
N GLY A 414 27.38 6.87 -10.41
CA GLY A 414 27.96 8.21 -10.21
C GLY A 414 26.90 9.27 -9.90
N ARG A 415 25.77 9.25 -10.62
CA ARG A 415 24.62 10.11 -10.33
C ARG A 415 24.06 9.83 -8.94
N MET A 416 23.90 8.56 -8.56
CA MET A 416 23.42 8.22 -7.22
C MET A 416 24.37 8.73 -6.12
N ILE A 417 25.68 8.55 -6.27
CA ILE A 417 26.69 9.04 -5.31
C ILE A 417 26.58 10.56 -5.16
N LYS A 418 26.45 11.31 -6.26
CA LYS A 418 26.28 12.77 -6.22
C LYS A 418 25.13 13.20 -5.30
N TYR A 419 23.99 12.52 -5.35
CA TYR A 419 22.79 12.90 -4.60
C TYR A 419 22.67 12.30 -3.20
N THR A 420 23.34 11.19 -2.93
CA THR A 420 23.14 10.40 -1.70
C THR A 420 24.39 10.25 -0.84
N GLY A 421 25.59 10.47 -1.40
CA GLY A 421 26.84 10.07 -0.78
C GLY A 421 27.07 8.56 -0.85
N TYR A 422 28.29 8.14 -1.15
CA TYR A 422 28.62 6.71 -1.27
C TYR A 422 28.35 5.94 0.01
N GLY A 423 28.56 6.54 1.19
CA GLY A 423 28.31 5.89 2.48
C GLY A 423 26.86 5.43 2.67
N ASN A 424 25.90 6.27 2.28
CA ASN A 424 24.47 5.94 2.38
C ASN A 424 24.07 4.87 1.33
N ALA A 425 24.65 4.90 0.14
CA ALA A 425 24.32 3.99 -0.96
C ALA A 425 25.16 2.68 -0.98
N ALA A 426 26.19 2.57 -0.14
CA ALA A 426 27.14 1.46 -0.16
C ALA A 426 26.46 0.09 0.00
N GLY A 427 25.46 -0.02 0.86
CA GLY A 427 24.70 -1.27 1.06
C GLY A 427 23.97 -1.73 -0.22
N LEU A 428 23.34 -0.79 -0.94
CA LEU A 428 22.72 -1.07 -2.24
C LEU A 428 23.76 -1.56 -3.25
N PHE A 429 24.89 -0.85 -3.36
CA PHE A 429 25.93 -1.20 -4.31
C PHE A 429 26.56 -2.56 -4.00
N ALA A 430 26.75 -2.90 -2.73
CA ALA A 430 27.21 -4.23 -2.32
C ALA A 430 26.22 -5.32 -2.74
N ASN A 431 24.94 -5.15 -2.43
CA ASN A 431 23.90 -6.15 -2.73
C ASN A 431 23.74 -6.38 -4.24
N ARG A 432 23.86 -5.31 -5.05
CA ARG A 432 23.73 -5.34 -6.51
C ARG A 432 25.03 -5.61 -7.27
N GLY A 433 26.18 -5.76 -6.60
CA GLY A 433 27.46 -5.99 -7.27
C GLY A 433 27.98 -4.77 -8.04
N LEU A 434 27.84 -3.57 -7.48
CA LEU A 434 28.19 -2.29 -8.11
C LEU A 434 29.34 -1.55 -7.38
N LEU A 435 30.04 -2.20 -6.44
CA LEU A 435 31.02 -1.55 -5.56
C LEU A 435 32.26 -0.97 -6.29
N GLY A 436 32.48 -1.33 -7.56
CA GLY A 436 33.59 -0.84 -8.39
C GLY A 436 33.21 0.24 -9.42
N GLY A 437 32.05 0.89 -9.28
CA GLY A 437 31.58 1.88 -10.28
C GLY A 437 31.18 1.27 -11.62
N ARG A 438 31.01 -0.06 -11.67
CA ARG A 438 30.50 -0.76 -12.85
C ARG A 438 29.06 -0.35 -13.10
N THR A 439 28.72 -0.10 -14.36
CA THR A 439 27.34 0.13 -14.78
C THR A 439 26.53 -1.15 -14.58
N ALA A 440 25.32 -1.02 -14.05
CA ALA A 440 24.41 -2.15 -13.93
C ALA A 440 24.07 -2.72 -15.31
N LYS A 441 24.01 -4.05 -15.44
CA LYS A 441 23.45 -4.72 -16.63
C LYS A 441 21.99 -4.26 -16.79
N GLY A 442 21.68 -3.50 -17.83
CA GLY A 442 20.34 -2.90 -18.05
C GLY A 442 20.32 -1.39 -18.35
N SER A 443 21.47 -0.70 -18.26
CA SER A 443 21.58 0.73 -18.60
C SER A 443 21.19 1.09 -20.05
N GLU A 444 21.04 0.09 -20.92
CA GLU A 444 20.63 0.23 -22.33
C GLU A 444 19.18 0.71 -22.51
N GLN A 445 18.33 0.60 -21.48
CA GLN A 445 16.93 1.07 -21.52
C GLN A 445 16.77 2.59 -21.37
N TYR A 446 17.84 3.32 -21.02
CA TYR A 446 17.79 4.76 -20.80
C TYR A 446 18.42 5.52 -21.97
N SER A 447 17.69 6.52 -22.49
CA SER A 447 18.27 7.45 -23.48
C SER A 447 19.48 8.19 -22.91
N SER A 448 20.42 8.47 -23.82
CA SER A 448 21.73 9.14 -23.67
C SER A 448 21.82 10.17 -22.52
N ASP A 449 23.02 10.29 -21.96
CA ASP A 449 23.39 11.00 -20.73
C ASP A 449 23.21 12.54 -20.75
N SER A 450 22.39 13.10 -21.64
CA SER A 450 22.30 14.52 -22.00
C SER A 450 21.68 15.47 -20.97
N GLU A 451 21.56 15.09 -19.70
CA GLU A 451 21.08 15.99 -18.64
C GLU A 451 22.25 16.32 -17.70
N ASP A 452 23.07 17.30 -18.08
CA ASP A 452 24.00 17.95 -17.14
C ASP A 452 23.15 18.62 -16.05
N SER A 453 23.29 18.12 -14.82
CA SER A 453 22.58 18.61 -13.64
C SER A 453 23.51 19.36 -12.69
N ASP A 454 24.73 19.64 -13.13
CA ASP A 454 25.72 20.36 -12.35
C ASP A 454 25.40 21.85 -12.43
N THR A 455 24.97 22.43 -11.31
CA THR A 455 24.79 23.87 -11.21
C THR A 455 26.14 24.57 -11.09
N GLU A 456 26.19 25.86 -11.35
CA GLU A 456 27.42 26.65 -11.20
C GLU A 456 27.95 26.61 -9.76
N GLU A 457 27.05 26.63 -8.76
CA GLU A 457 27.42 26.50 -7.35
C GLU A 457 28.03 25.12 -7.04
N TYR A 458 27.48 24.06 -7.63
CA TYR A 458 28.02 22.71 -7.48
C TYR A 458 29.41 22.58 -8.12
N LYS A 459 29.59 23.10 -9.35
CA LYS A 459 30.87 23.05 -10.08
C LYS A 459 31.99 23.73 -9.30
N GLN A 460 31.69 24.84 -8.61
CA GLN A 460 32.65 25.55 -7.76
C GLN A 460 33.14 24.69 -6.58
N LEU A 461 32.25 23.93 -5.97
CA LEU A 461 32.56 23.12 -4.78
C LEU A 461 32.93 21.67 -5.08
N GLN A 462 32.75 21.21 -6.33
CA GLN A 462 32.89 19.80 -6.72
C GLN A 462 34.21 19.16 -6.26
N HIS A 463 35.31 19.91 -6.34
CA HIS A 463 36.64 19.44 -5.93
C HIS A 463 36.80 19.24 -4.40
N ALA A 464 35.93 19.86 -3.60
CA ALA A 464 35.95 19.83 -2.14
C ALA A 464 34.79 19.02 -1.52
N ILE A 465 33.97 18.36 -2.35
CA ILE A 465 32.93 17.45 -1.88
C ILE A 465 33.55 16.09 -1.57
N ASN A 466 33.34 15.59 -0.37
CA ASN A 466 33.72 14.24 0.01
C ASN A 466 32.71 13.24 -0.62
N PRO A 467 33.11 12.36 -1.55
CA PRO A 467 32.18 11.44 -2.21
C PRO A 467 31.51 10.43 -1.27
N VAL A 468 32.16 10.12 -0.13
CA VAL A 468 31.60 9.21 0.89
C VAL A 468 30.47 9.87 1.64
N LEU A 469 30.67 11.12 2.07
CA LEU A 469 29.67 11.88 2.82
C LEU A 469 28.62 12.54 1.92
N GLY A 470 28.93 12.79 0.66
CA GLY A 470 28.07 13.50 -0.28
C GLY A 470 27.90 14.99 0.03
N CYS A 471 28.80 15.57 0.84
CA CYS A 471 28.78 16.98 1.23
C CYS A 471 30.18 17.60 1.19
N TYR A 472 30.22 18.93 1.19
CA TYR A 472 31.43 19.73 1.34
C TYR A 472 32.08 19.42 2.68
N GLU A 473 33.38 19.18 2.66
CA GLU A 473 34.19 19.04 3.85
C GLU A 473 35.27 20.13 3.82
N PRO A 474 35.34 21.01 4.84
CA PRO A 474 36.42 21.98 4.90
C PRO A 474 37.77 21.25 4.94
N PRO A 475 38.82 21.81 4.30
CA PRO A 475 40.14 21.19 4.30
C PRO A 475 40.61 20.90 5.73
N LYS A 476 40.87 19.62 6.03
CA LYS A 476 41.42 19.22 7.32
C LYS A 476 42.90 19.58 7.36
N ALA A 477 43.38 20.00 8.54
CA ALA A 477 44.81 20.15 8.79
C ALA A 477 45.53 18.82 8.48
N ASN A 478 46.71 18.89 7.89
CA ASN A 478 47.45 17.70 7.55
C ASN A 478 47.92 17.01 8.86
N PRO A 479 47.50 15.76 9.14
CA PRO A 479 47.89 15.08 10.38
C PRO A 479 49.41 14.88 10.52
N LEU A 480 50.13 14.95 9.41
CA LEU A 480 51.58 14.78 9.34
C LEU A 480 52.35 16.11 9.41
N GLU A 481 51.63 17.23 9.54
CA GLU A 481 52.23 18.55 9.67
C GLU A 481 52.99 18.67 10.99
N GLY A 482 54.27 19.03 10.93
CA GLY A 482 55.15 19.11 12.11
C GLY A 482 55.83 17.79 12.51
N MET A 483 55.58 16.68 11.82
CA MET A 483 56.33 15.42 12.02
C MET A 483 57.60 15.39 11.16
N SER A 484 58.71 14.90 11.73
CA SER A 484 59.92 14.59 10.95
C SER A 484 59.70 13.37 10.05
N ASP A 485 60.55 13.18 9.04
CA ASP A 485 60.40 12.04 8.13
C ASP A 485 60.62 10.70 8.84
N GLU A 486 61.52 10.65 9.83
CA GLU A 486 61.70 9.45 10.67
C GLU A 486 60.46 9.14 11.51
N GLN A 487 59.76 10.18 12.00
CA GLN A 487 58.50 10.00 12.75
C GLN A 487 57.39 9.48 11.84
N LYS A 488 57.29 9.99 10.61
CA LYS A 488 56.31 9.49 9.63
C LYS A 488 56.56 8.02 9.30
N GLU A 489 57.81 7.63 9.09
CA GLU A 489 58.18 6.23 8.85
C GLU A 489 57.88 5.34 10.05
N TYR A 490 58.18 5.81 11.27
CA TYR A 490 57.88 5.09 12.50
C TYR A 490 56.38 4.83 12.67
N GLU A 491 55.54 5.87 12.53
CA GLU A 491 54.08 5.75 12.63
C GLU A 491 53.50 4.87 11.51
N ALA A 492 54.04 4.95 10.29
CA ALA A 492 53.65 4.07 9.20
C ALA A 492 53.96 2.60 9.51
N MET A 493 55.13 2.30 10.09
CA MET A 493 55.50 0.95 10.49
C MET A 493 54.66 0.43 11.66
N GLU A 494 54.31 1.29 12.61
CA GLU A 494 53.37 0.93 13.69
C GLU A 494 51.97 0.63 13.13
N LEU A 495 51.46 1.42 12.18
CA LEU A 495 50.18 1.15 11.50
C LEU A 495 50.19 -0.21 10.79
N VAL A 496 51.28 -0.54 10.07
CA VAL A 496 51.43 -1.85 9.41
C VAL A 496 51.42 -2.99 10.42
N LYS A 497 52.14 -2.85 11.55
CA LYS A 497 52.12 -3.87 12.63
C LYS A 497 50.72 -4.04 13.22
N LEU A 498 49.99 -2.94 13.42
CA LEU A 498 48.60 -2.96 13.90
C LEU A 498 47.68 -3.68 12.91
N MET A 499 47.78 -3.40 11.60
CA MET A 499 47.00 -4.10 10.58
C MET A 499 47.34 -5.60 10.50
N ASP A 500 48.62 -5.97 10.49
CA ASP A 500 49.05 -7.38 10.49
C ASP A 500 48.53 -8.12 11.74
N LYS A 501 48.58 -7.47 12.92
CA LYS A 501 48.03 -8.03 14.16
C LYS A 501 46.52 -8.28 14.06
N LEU A 502 45.75 -7.32 13.54
CA LEU A 502 44.30 -7.47 13.37
C LEU A 502 43.97 -8.58 12.36
N GLN A 503 44.75 -8.70 11.28
CA GLN A 503 44.55 -9.74 10.27
C GLN A 503 44.86 -11.13 10.85
N ARG A 504 45.99 -11.30 11.56
CA ARG A 504 46.34 -12.59 12.20
C ARG A 504 45.36 -13.01 13.29
N GLN A 505 44.72 -12.05 13.94
CA GLN A 505 43.65 -12.32 14.92
C GLN A 505 42.30 -12.64 14.26
N GLY A 506 42.19 -12.57 12.92
CA GLY A 506 40.96 -12.82 12.18
C GLY A 506 39.89 -11.73 12.35
N LEU A 507 40.26 -10.55 12.87
CA LEU A 507 39.34 -9.44 13.08
C LEU A 507 39.08 -8.64 11.81
N ILE A 508 40.07 -8.56 10.92
CA ILE A 508 39.94 -7.92 9.61
C ILE A 508 40.39 -8.89 8.51
N GLN A 509 39.66 -8.92 7.40
CA GLN A 509 40.04 -9.66 6.21
C GLN A 509 40.06 -8.69 5.03
N PRO A 510 41.21 -8.51 4.36
CA PRO A 510 41.27 -7.64 3.19
C PRO A 510 40.45 -8.26 2.05
N CYS A 511 39.80 -7.41 1.26
CA CYS A 511 38.93 -7.83 0.15
C CYS A 511 39.25 -7.04 -1.12
N LYS A 512 39.12 -7.70 -2.27
CA LYS A 512 39.10 -7.11 -3.62
C LYS A 512 37.69 -7.11 -4.19
N ILE A 513 37.46 -6.41 -5.30
CA ILE A 513 36.15 -6.40 -5.96
C ILE A 513 36.14 -7.44 -7.07
N GLY A 514 35.41 -8.53 -6.87
CA GLY A 514 35.32 -9.63 -7.84
C GLY A 514 34.75 -9.22 -9.20
N GLU A 515 34.82 -10.11 -10.19
CA GLU A 515 34.17 -9.91 -11.51
C GLU A 515 32.65 -9.74 -11.41
N ASP A 516 32.04 -10.28 -10.35
CA ASP A 516 30.62 -10.10 -10.01
C ASP A 516 30.31 -8.75 -9.33
N GLY A 517 31.34 -7.94 -9.08
CA GLY A 517 31.25 -6.61 -8.47
C GLY A 517 30.98 -6.62 -6.97
N ARG A 518 31.13 -7.78 -6.32
CA ARG A 518 30.99 -7.97 -4.87
C ARG A 518 32.35 -8.09 -4.18
N PRO A 519 32.43 -7.86 -2.86
CA PRO A 519 33.67 -8.03 -2.11
C PRO A 519 34.07 -9.52 -2.07
N GLN A 520 35.31 -9.82 -2.42
CA GLN A 520 35.91 -11.15 -2.32
C GLN A 520 37.18 -11.07 -1.46
N ALA A 521 37.33 -11.98 -0.50
CA ALA A 521 38.52 -12.02 0.32
C ALA A 521 39.77 -12.26 -0.55
N VAL A 522 40.85 -11.53 -0.29
CA VAL A 522 42.15 -11.82 -0.90
C VAL A 522 42.90 -12.84 -0.06
N GLU A 523 43.66 -13.71 -0.73
CA GLU A 523 44.54 -14.67 -0.04
C GLU A 523 45.83 -13.97 0.40
N HIS A 524 46.29 -12.98 -0.38
CA HIS A 524 47.48 -12.18 -0.08
C HIS A 524 47.28 -10.68 -0.34
N ILE A 525 47.80 -9.81 0.55
CA ILE A 525 47.66 -8.33 0.47
C ILE A 525 48.19 -7.76 -0.86
N MET A 526 49.17 -8.43 -1.48
CA MET A 526 49.74 -8.02 -2.78
C MET A 526 48.70 -7.99 -3.90
N GLU A 527 47.65 -8.82 -3.83
CA GLU A 527 46.56 -8.83 -4.82
C GLU A 527 45.84 -7.47 -4.90
N LEU A 528 45.84 -6.68 -3.81
CA LEU A 528 45.24 -5.35 -3.79
C LEU A 528 46.01 -4.32 -4.63
N GLN A 529 47.26 -4.60 -4.99
CA GLN A 529 48.06 -3.71 -5.85
C GLN A 529 47.73 -3.87 -7.34
N GLU A 530 47.15 -5.01 -7.72
CA GLU A 530 46.86 -5.34 -9.11
C GLU A 530 45.63 -4.57 -9.63
N GLU A 531 44.66 -4.27 -8.77
CA GLU A 531 43.39 -3.58 -9.10
C GLU A 531 43.43 -2.04 -8.99
N ILE A 532 44.57 -1.43 -8.65
CA ILE A 532 44.67 0.04 -8.62
C ILE A 532 44.45 0.58 -10.03
N PRO A 533 43.39 1.39 -10.29
CA PRO A 533 43.11 1.93 -11.62
C PRO A 533 44.33 2.67 -12.17
N GLU A 534 44.61 2.53 -13.49
CA GLU A 534 45.76 3.18 -14.13
C GLU A 534 45.84 4.70 -13.88
N GLN A 535 44.69 5.35 -13.68
CA GLN A 535 44.59 6.77 -13.32
C GLN A 535 45.25 7.13 -11.97
N GLN A 536 45.34 6.20 -11.01
CA GLN A 536 46.07 6.39 -9.75
C GLN A 536 47.55 5.98 -9.85
N ARG A 537 47.94 5.19 -10.86
CA ARG A 537 49.36 4.84 -11.11
C ARG A 537 50.16 6.05 -11.61
N ASP A 538 49.53 6.97 -12.34
CA ASP A 538 50.19 8.17 -12.85
C ASP A 538 50.48 9.24 -11.78
N HIS A 539 49.73 9.27 -10.68
CA HIS A 539 50.06 10.14 -9.54
C HIS A 539 51.28 9.67 -8.76
N LYS A 540 51.58 8.36 -8.75
CA LYS A 540 52.81 7.82 -8.14
C LYS A 540 54.09 8.08 -8.95
N ARG A 541 53.98 8.52 -10.21
CA ARG A 541 55.16 8.81 -11.05
C ARG A 541 55.60 10.29 -11.00
N LYS A 542 54.90 11.16 -10.26
CA LYS A 542 55.19 12.60 -10.17
C LYS A 542 55.45 13.13 -8.75
N THR A 543 55.62 12.24 -7.79
CA THR A 543 56.24 12.50 -6.47
C THR A 543 57.36 11.50 -6.31
#